data_AF-A0A4R6U7S1-F1
#
_entry.id   AF-A0A4R6U7S1-F1
#
_cell.length_a   1.000
_cell.length_b   1.000
_cell.length_c   1.000
_cell.angle_alpha   90.00
_cell.angle_beta   90.00
_cell.angle_gamma   90.00
#
_symmetry.space_group_name_H-M   'P 1'
#
loop_
_entity.id
_entity.type
_entity.pdbx_description
1 polymer ?
#
loop_
_entity_poly.entity_id
_entity_poly.type
_entity_poly.pdbx_seq_one_letter_code
_entity_poly.pdbx_strand_id
1 'polypeptide(L)'
;MEGDILSGLMRWQVSVWAIGALLGAVALMARGFANRLMREIDQRFERLESMAAEIRRIDAELTGLRAELPLHYIRREDHIRDMSAITIKLDRIHEMLLMIVKETRHG
;
A
#
# COMPACT_ATOMS: atom_id res chain seq x y z
N MET A 1 -8.87 -37.20 -72.20
CA MET A 1 -8.09 -36.06 -71.65
C MET A 1 -8.90 -35.19 -70.67
N GLU A 2 -10.08 -35.63 -70.20
CA GLU A 2 -10.90 -34.85 -69.24
C GLU A 2 -10.64 -35.17 -67.76
N GLY A 3 -10.05 -36.33 -67.45
CA GLY A 3 -9.73 -36.71 -66.05
C GLY A 3 -8.59 -35.90 -65.42
N ASP A 4 -7.69 -35.34 -66.24
CA ASP A 4 -6.48 -34.66 -65.75
C ASP A 4 -6.72 -33.18 -65.40
N ILE A 5 -7.66 -32.53 -66.10
CA ILE A 5 -8.10 -31.17 -65.80
C ILE A 5 -8.97 -31.11 -64.53
N LEU A 6 -9.81 -32.14 -64.30
CA LEU A 6 -10.60 -32.25 -63.07
C LEU A 6 -9.72 -32.53 -61.83
N SER A 7 -8.68 -33.35 -61.97
CA SER A 7 -7.72 -33.62 -60.89
C SER A 7 -6.88 -32.38 -60.55
N GLY A 8 -6.48 -31.58 -61.55
CA GLY A 8 -5.75 -30.33 -61.38
C GLY A 8 -6.55 -29.24 -60.65
N LEU A 9 -7.81 -29.04 -61.04
CA LEU A 9 -8.72 -28.10 -60.37
C LEU A 9 -9.00 -28.50 -58.91
N MET A 10 -9.20 -29.81 -58.65
CA MET A 10 -9.42 -30.33 -57.30
C MET A 10 -8.19 -30.15 -56.40
N ARG A 11 -6.97 -30.34 -56.92
CA ARG A 11 -5.73 -30.11 -56.18
C ARG A 11 -5.52 -28.63 -55.81
N TRP A 12 -5.86 -27.69 -56.70
CA TRP A 12 -5.78 -26.26 -56.41
C TRP A 12 -6.75 -25.83 -55.31
N GLN A 13 -8.00 -26.31 -55.36
CA GLN A 13 -8.99 -26.01 -54.32
C GLN A 13 -8.57 -26.55 -52.95
N VAL A 14 -8.06 -27.78 -52.87
CA VAL A 14 -7.58 -28.36 -51.61
C VAL A 14 -6.42 -27.55 -51.03
N SER A 15 -5.49 -27.06 -51.86
CA SER A 15 -4.40 -26.19 -51.41
C SER A 15 -4.90 -24.86 -50.82
N VAL A 16 -5.92 -24.24 -51.44
CA VAL A 16 -6.51 -22.99 -50.92
C VAL A 16 -7.21 -23.23 -49.58
N TRP A 17 -7.98 -24.32 -49.46
CA TRP A 17 -8.62 -24.69 -48.19
C TRP A 17 -7.60 -25.06 -47.11
N ALA A 18 -6.52 -25.75 -47.45
CA ALA A 18 -5.46 -26.10 -46.51
C ALA A 18 -4.73 -24.86 -45.97
N ILE A 19 -4.43 -23.88 -46.83
CA ILE A 19 -3.83 -22.61 -46.42
C ILE A 19 -4.80 -21.81 -45.56
N GLY A 20 -6.08 -21.74 -45.95
CA GLY A 20 -7.12 -21.07 -45.16
C GLY A 20 -7.32 -21.69 -43.79
N ALA A 21 -7.30 -23.02 -43.69
CA ALA A 21 -7.40 -23.75 -42.43
C ALA A 21 -6.18 -23.50 -41.53
N LEU A 22 -4.97 -23.48 -42.10
CA LEU A 22 -3.75 -23.19 -41.37
C LEU A 22 -3.75 -21.74 -40.84
N LEU A 23 -4.10 -20.77 -41.69
CA LEU A 23 -4.20 -19.37 -41.29
C LEU A 23 -5.29 -19.15 -40.22
N GLY A 24 -6.43 -19.81 -40.37
CA GLY A 24 -7.50 -19.80 -39.38
C GLY A 24 -7.05 -20.39 -38.04
N ALA A 25 -6.33 -21.51 -38.05
CA ALA A 25 -5.79 -22.13 -36.85
C ALA A 25 -4.77 -21.21 -36.15
N VAL A 26 -3.88 -20.56 -36.89
CA VAL A 26 -2.92 -19.59 -36.36
C VAL A 26 -3.64 -18.38 -35.77
N ALA A 27 -4.65 -17.84 -36.45
CA ALA A 27 -5.42 -16.70 -35.96
C ALA A 27 -6.20 -17.03 -34.67
N LEU A 28 -6.79 -18.22 -34.58
CA LEU A 28 -7.46 -18.70 -33.38
C LEU A 28 -6.49 -18.89 -32.21
N MET A 29 -5.30 -19.43 -32.48
CA MET A 29 -4.25 -19.59 -31.47
C MET A 29 -3.75 -18.22 -30.98
N ALA A 30 -3.49 -17.28 -31.90
CA ALA A 30 -3.09 -15.92 -31.57
C ALA A 30 -4.17 -15.19 -30.74
N ARG A 31 -5.45 -15.32 -31.12
CA ARG A 31 -6.57 -14.76 -30.37
C ARG A 31 -6.71 -15.37 -28.98
N GLY A 32 -6.52 -16.69 -28.85
CA GLY A 32 -6.52 -17.38 -27.56
C GLY A 32 -5.39 -16.90 -26.65
N PHE A 33 -4.20 -16.71 -27.20
CA PHE A 33 -3.05 -16.20 -26.46
C PHE A 33 -3.24 -14.73 -26.03
N ALA A 34 -3.71 -13.87 -26.94
CA ALA A 34 -4.00 -12.47 -26.64
C ALA A 34 -5.04 -12.33 -25.51
N ASN A 35 -6.11 -13.13 -25.54
CA ASN A 35 -7.13 -13.13 -24.50
C ASN A 35 -6.57 -13.59 -23.14
N ARG A 36 -5.61 -14.52 -23.11
CA ARG A 36 -4.96 -14.95 -21.85
C ARG A 36 -4.10 -13.82 -21.28
N LEU A 37 -3.30 -13.16 -22.12
CA LEU A 37 -2.47 -12.04 -21.69
C LEU A 37 -3.31 -10.87 -21.19
N MET A 38 -4.40 -10.50 -21.89
CA MET A 38 -5.29 -9.44 -21.44
C MET A 38 -5.88 -9.75 -20.06
N ARG A 39 -6.37 -10.98 -19.84
CA ARG A 39 -6.90 -11.37 -18.53
C ARG A 39 -5.88 -11.31 -17.41
N GLU A 40 -4.64 -11.70 -17.67
CA GLU A 40 -3.57 -11.59 -16.66
C GLU A 40 -3.22 -10.13 -16.36
N ILE A 41 -3.18 -9.29 -17.39
CA ILE A 41 -2.94 -7.85 -17.26
C ILE A 41 -4.05 -7.20 -16.44
N ASP A 42 -5.32 -7.47 -16.75
CA ASP A 42 -6.47 -6.94 -16.01
C ASP A 42 -6.43 -7.33 -14.53
N GLN A 43 -6.14 -8.61 -14.24
CA GLN A 43 -5.99 -9.08 -12.85
C GLN A 43 -4.85 -8.39 -12.11
N ARG A 44 -3.73 -8.11 -12.78
CA ARG A 44 -2.62 -7.36 -12.18
C ARG A 44 -3.00 -5.91 -11.96
N PHE A 45 -3.71 -5.28 -12.89
CA PHE A 45 -4.19 -3.91 -12.73
C PHE A 45 -5.17 -3.78 -11.57
N GLU A 46 -6.11 -4.70 -11.42
CA GLU A 46 -7.06 -4.70 -10.30
C GLU A 46 -6.33 -4.80 -8.95
N ARG A 47 -5.31 -5.66 -8.84
CA ARG A 47 -4.45 -5.75 -7.64
C ARG A 47 -3.66 -4.46 -7.40
N LEU A 48 -3.14 -3.83 -8.45
CA LEU A 48 -2.41 -2.57 -8.31
C LEU A 48 -3.34 -1.45 -7.84
N GLU A 49 -4.57 -1.38 -8.36
CA GLU A 49 -5.57 -0.42 -7.91
C GLU A 49 -5.96 -0.64 -6.44
N SER A 50 -6.15 -1.90 -6.02
CA SER A 50 -6.46 -2.21 -4.62
C SER A 50 -5.30 -1.83 -3.69
N MET A 51 -4.06 -2.14 -4.07
CA MET A 51 -2.86 -1.75 -3.30
C MET A 51 -2.71 -0.22 -3.25
N ALA A 52 -2.95 0.48 -4.35
CA ALA A 52 -2.90 1.94 -4.37
C ALA A 52 -3.96 2.57 -3.46
N ALA A 53 -5.16 1.98 -3.39
CA ALA A 53 -6.21 2.42 -2.48
C ALA A 53 -5.82 2.19 -1.00
N GLU A 54 -5.21 1.04 -0.70
CA GLU A 54 -4.72 0.73 0.65
C GLU A 54 -3.59 1.68 1.08
N ILE A 55 -2.63 1.95 0.20
CA ILE A 55 -1.54 2.91 0.47
C ILE A 55 -2.13 4.30 0.78
N ARG A 56 -3.08 4.79 -0.02
CA ARG A 56 -3.75 6.07 0.25
C ARG A 56 -4.44 6.10 1.61
N ARG A 57 -5.05 4.98 2.03
CA ARG A 57 -5.67 4.87 3.36
C ARG A 57 -4.63 4.95 4.47
N ILE A 58 -3.54 4.21 4.34
CA ILE A 58 -2.44 4.20 5.31
C ILE A 58 -1.79 5.58 5.41
N ASP A 59 -1.59 6.27 4.28
CA ASP A 59 -1.03 7.62 4.27
C ASP A 59 -1.93 8.62 5.00
N ALA A 60 -3.26 8.50 4.85
CA ALA A 60 -4.21 9.32 5.58
C ALA A 60 -4.16 9.04 7.10
N GLU A 61 -4.12 7.76 7.49
CA GLU A 61 -4.02 7.34 8.89
C GLU A 61 -2.71 7.80 9.54
N LEU A 62 -1.59 7.62 8.85
CA LEU A 62 -0.27 8.08 9.30
C LEU A 62 -0.22 9.61 9.44
N THR A 63 -0.87 10.33 8.53
CA THR A 63 -0.99 11.79 8.61
C THR A 63 -1.81 12.20 9.83
N GLY A 64 -2.92 11.51 10.11
CA GLY A 64 -3.70 11.70 11.35
C GLY A 64 -2.86 11.45 12.60
N LEU A 65 -2.17 10.32 12.67
CA LEU A 65 -1.28 9.96 13.77
C LEU A 65 -0.18 11.02 13.99
N ARG A 66 0.42 11.52 12.91
CA ARG A 66 1.44 12.58 12.97
C ARG A 66 0.87 13.91 13.47
N ALA A 67 -0.41 14.20 13.23
CA ALA A 67 -1.07 15.39 13.75
C ALA A 67 -1.45 15.23 15.24
N GLU A 68 -1.84 14.03 15.66
CA GLU A 68 -2.23 13.72 17.05
C GLU A 68 -1.03 13.52 17.99
N LEU A 69 0.08 12.96 17.51
CA LEU A 69 1.29 12.70 18.29
C LEU A 69 1.79 13.95 19.06
N PRO A 70 1.93 15.13 18.44
CA PRO A 70 2.35 16.34 19.15
C PRO A 70 1.39 16.81 20.25
N LEU A 71 0.09 16.51 20.12
CA LEU A 71 -0.92 16.90 21.12
C LEU A 71 -0.82 16.04 22.39
N HIS A 72 -0.50 14.76 22.23
CA HIS A 72 -0.43 13.81 23.35
C HIS A 72 0.98 13.61 23.90
N TYR A 73 2.01 13.98 23.14
CA TYR A 73 3.39 13.82 23.57
C TYR A 73 3.86 15.02 24.39
N ILE A 74 3.73 14.89 25.72
CA ILE A 74 4.47 15.76 26.65
C ILE A 74 5.94 15.46 26.43
N ARG A 75 6.72 16.48 26.04
CA ARG A 75 8.16 16.28 25.84
C ARG A 75 8.77 15.88 27.17
N ARG A 76 9.68 14.91 27.14
CA ARG A 76 10.44 14.49 28.32
C ARG A 76 11.05 15.68 29.07
N GLU A 77 11.50 16.70 28.35
CA GLU A 77 12.06 17.93 28.92
C GLU A 77 11.02 18.73 29.72
N ASP A 78 9.80 18.87 29.22
CA ASP A 78 8.72 19.61 29.90
C ASP A 78 8.31 18.88 31.19
N HIS A 79 8.20 17.55 31.14
CA HIS A 79 7.94 16.74 32.33
C HIS A 79 9.05 16.86 33.38
N ILE A 80 10.32 16.84 32.97
CA ILE A 80 11.45 17.00 33.89
C ILE A 80 11.45 18.40 34.51
N ARG A 81 11.11 19.42 33.73
CA ARG A 81 11.01 20.81 34.21
C ARG A 81 9.90 20.97 35.23
N ASP A 82 8.70 20.47 34.94
CA ASP A 82 7.57 20.54 35.87
C ASP A 82 7.85 19.76 37.14
N MET A 83 8.45 18.57 37.03
CA MET A 83 8.88 17.78 38.18
C MET A 83 9.93 18.53 39.00
N SER A 84 10.93 19.15 38.36
CA SER A 84 11.94 19.96 39.04
C SER A 84 11.33 21.15 39.76
N ALA A 85 10.38 21.86 39.14
CA ALA A 85 9.67 22.97 39.76
C ALA A 85 8.83 22.53 40.97
N ILE A 86 8.21 21.35 40.89
CA ILE A 86 7.49 20.74 42.03
C ILE A 86 8.48 20.40 43.16
N THR A 87 9.60 19.76 42.85
CA THR A 87 10.63 19.43 43.84
C THR A 87 11.14 20.67 44.57
N ILE A 88 11.48 21.74 43.85
CA ILE A 88 11.94 23.00 44.45
C ILE A 88 10.89 23.61 45.39
N LYS A 89 9.61 23.58 45.00
CA LYS A 89 8.52 24.04 45.87
C LYS A 89 8.42 23.19 47.13
N LEU A 90 8.59 21.88 47.01
CA LEU A 90 8.57 20.95 48.13
C LEU A 90 9.73 21.21 49.10
N ASP A 91 10.94 21.43 48.57
CA ASP A 91 12.13 21.77 49.35
C ASP A 91 11.92 23.07 50.13
N ARG A 92 11.35 24.10 49.48
CA ARG A 92 11.04 25.37 50.15
C ARG A 92 10.01 25.22 51.26
N ILE A 93 8.98 24.39 51.06
CA ILE A 93 8.01 24.09 52.12
C ILE A 93 8.70 23.37 53.28
N HIS A 94 9.60 22.43 52.99
CA HIS A 94 10.37 21.72 54.00
C HIS A 94 11.23 22.69 54.85
N GLU A 95 11.96 23.61 54.21
CA GLU A 95 12.75 24.63 54.90
C GLU A 95 11.88 25.55 55.79
N MET A 96 10.72 25.99 55.29
CA MET A 96 9.78 26.79 56.06
C MET A 96 9.28 26.05 57.30
N LEU A 97 8.93 24.76 57.16
CA LEU A 97 8.50 23.94 58.28
C LEU A 97 9.61 23.78 59.32
N LEU A 98 10.85 23.55 58.88
CA LEU A 98 12.00 23.48 59.79
C LEU A 98 12.20 24.79 60.55
N MET A 99 12.05 25.95 59.90
CA MET A 99 12.10 27.25 60.57
C MET A 99 11.01 27.39 61.65
N ILE A 100 9.76 27.04 61.33
CA ILE A 100 8.64 27.13 62.28
C ILE A 100 8.88 26.22 63.49
N VAL A 101 9.34 24.98 63.26
CA VAL A 101 9.66 24.03 64.33
C VAL A 101 10.80 24.54 65.20
N LYS A 102 11.82 25.17 64.60
CA LYS A 102 12.94 25.76 65.35
C LYS A 102 12.47 26.94 66.22
N GLU A 103 11.61 27.81 65.69
CA GLU A 103 11.01 28.93 66.41
C GLU A 103 10.21 28.45 67.63
N THR A 104 9.35 27.43 67.43
CA THR A 104 8.53 26.84 68.51
C THR A 104 9.33 26.05 69.55
N ARG A 105 10.56 25.62 69.24
CA ARG A 105 11.43 24.92 70.19
C ARG A 105 12.29 25.86 71.05
N HIS A 106 12.46 27.11 70.60
CA HIS A 106 13.25 28.12 71.29
C HIS A 106 12.41 29.25 71.91
N GLY A 107 11.09 29.23 71.73
CA GLY A 107 10.11 30.02 72.48
C GLY A 107 9.55 29.31 73.71
#